data_AF-A0A2A4XUC3-F1
#
_entry.id   AF-A0A2A4XUC3-F1
#
_cell.length_a   1.000
_cell.length_b   1.000
_cell.length_c   1.000
_cell.angle_alpha   90.00
_cell.angle_beta   90.00
_cell.angle_gamma   90.00
#
_symmetry.space_group_name_H-M   'P 1'
#
loop_
_entity.id
_entity.type
_entity.pdbx_description
1 polymer ?
#
loop_
_entity_poly.entity_id
_entity_poly.type
_entity_poly.pdbx_seq_one_letter_code
_entity_poly.pdbx_strand_id
1 'polypeptide(L)'
;MSSQNSATHNNNQKFTWQIIQITPCSLLSKRVKGGILKFDDNDDLTVHPIDVVEHLTKSFEWHAQRINTDEINIHIVGEWCKYNLTVHWNPQIDGLHLGIAFDFQPPHARVGELEKLLLLINEQLWMGHFEYWANSDILMFRYGTLIAGGQNFTDKQCHMIINHSVETCEQYYAAFQFALWAEKSAEQALMACLLDITGSA
;
A
#
# COMPACT_ATOMS: atom_id res chain seq x y z
N MET A 1 22.03 34.37 39.33
CA MET A 1 21.56 32.98 39.18
C MET A 1 20.50 32.96 38.09
N SER A 2 20.90 32.68 36.84
CA SER A 2 20.00 32.22 35.76
C SER A 2 20.77 32.21 34.44
N SER A 3 21.41 31.08 34.12
CA SER A 3 21.86 30.76 32.76
C SER A 3 20.86 29.75 32.19
N GLN A 4 19.99 30.21 31.30
CA GLN A 4 19.29 29.37 30.34
C GLN A 4 20.25 29.07 29.19
N ASN A 5 20.37 27.79 28.81
CA ASN A 5 20.70 27.39 27.43
C ASN A 5 20.62 25.87 27.28
N SER A 6 19.77 25.40 26.36
CA SER A 6 20.07 24.43 25.29
C SER A 6 18.81 23.68 24.86
N ALA A 7 18.10 24.24 23.89
CA ALA A 7 17.22 23.49 23.01
C ALA A 7 17.85 23.53 21.63
N THR A 8 18.50 22.43 21.20
CA THR A 8 18.71 22.10 19.78
C THR A 8 18.87 20.58 19.65
N HIS A 9 17.80 19.89 19.29
CA HIS A 9 17.93 18.62 18.60
C HIS A 9 17.11 18.68 17.32
N ASN A 10 17.89 18.81 16.25
CA ASN A 10 17.54 18.76 14.84
C ASN A 10 17.41 17.28 14.46
N ASN A 11 16.28 16.86 13.91
CA ASN A 11 16.23 15.61 13.13
C ASN A 11 15.09 15.64 12.12
N ASN A 12 15.32 16.36 11.02
CA ASN A 12 14.58 16.17 9.78
C ASN A 12 14.92 14.80 9.19
N GLN A 13 14.13 13.77 9.52
CA GLN A 13 14.11 12.54 8.72
C GLN A 13 13.36 12.80 7.42
N LYS A 14 14.12 13.19 6.39
CA LYS A 14 13.64 13.16 5.01
C LYS A 14 13.58 11.70 4.58
N PHE A 15 12.39 11.13 4.51
CA PHE A 15 12.12 9.88 3.80
C PHE A 15 12.45 10.09 2.32
N THR A 16 13.62 9.67 1.87
CA THR A 16 14.04 9.75 0.47
C THR A 16 13.55 8.52 -0.29
N TRP A 17 12.35 8.58 -0.87
CA TRP A 17 11.80 7.57 -1.79
C TRP A 17 12.33 7.72 -3.22
N GLN A 18 13.65 7.92 -3.37
CA GLN A 18 14.29 7.80 -4.67
C GLN A 18 14.49 6.31 -4.95
N ILE A 19 13.60 5.73 -5.76
CA ILE A 19 13.74 4.59 -6.69
C ILE A 19 12.37 3.90 -6.78
N ILE A 20 11.41 4.56 -7.45
CA ILE A 20 10.46 3.84 -8.30
C ILE A 20 10.98 4.03 -9.72
N GLN A 21 12.07 3.32 -10.06
CA GLN A 21 12.47 3.16 -11.45
C GLN A 21 11.52 2.12 -12.04
N ILE A 22 10.54 2.60 -12.80
CA ILE A 22 9.58 1.77 -13.55
C ILE A 22 10.39 0.84 -14.45
N THR A 23 10.49 -0.44 -14.07
CA THR A 23 11.11 -1.46 -14.90
C THR A 23 10.03 -2.01 -15.84
N PRO A 24 10.16 -1.87 -17.18
CA PRO A 24 9.21 -2.45 -18.11
C PRO A 24 9.45 -3.95 -18.18
N CYS A 25 8.75 -4.73 -17.35
CA CYS A 25 8.86 -6.18 -17.37
C CYS A 25 7.67 -6.78 -18.14
N SER A 26 7.91 -7.06 -19.42
CA SER A 26 7.06 -7.91 -20.25
C SER A 26 7.20 -9.36 -19.80
N LEU A 27 6.05 -10.02 -19.61
CA LEU A 27 5.84 -11.41 -19.17
C LEU A 27 5.85 -11.56 -17.64
N LEU A 28 4.66 -11.79 -17.08
CA LEU A 28 4.33 -12.89 -16.16
C LEU A 28 2.88 -12.70 -15.69
N SER A 29 2.03 -13.63 -16.11
CA SER A 29 0.62 -13.74 -15.77
C SER A 29 0.47 -14.81 -14.72
N LYS A 30 -0.04 -14.45 -13.52
CA LYS A 30 -0.85 -15.30 -12.66
C LYS A 30 -1.68 -14.39 -11.73
N ARG A 31 -3.00 -14.50 -11.87
CA ARG A 31 -4.05 -13.78 -11.13
C ARG A 31 -3.99 -14.17 -9.64
N VAL A 32 -4.14 -13.21 -8.74
CA VAL A 32 -4.32 -13.48 -7.31
C VAL A 32 -5.63 -14.26 -7.12
N LYS A 33 -5.54 -15.54 -6.77
CA LYS A 33 -6.68 -16.32 -6.30
C LYS A 33 -6.60 -16.37 -4.78
N GLY A 34 -7.55 -15.72 -4.12
CA GLY A 34 -7.77 -15.83 -2.67
C GLY A 34 -7.99 -17.30 -2.30
N GLY A 35 -6.98 -17.90 -1.68
CA GLY A 35 -7.02 -19.23 -1.10
C GLY A 35 -6.44 -19.16 0.31
N ILE A 36 -7.12 -19.77 1.28
CA ILE A 36 -6.63 -19.87 2.66
C ILE A 36 -5.44 -20.84 2.65
N LEU A 37 -4.22 -20.29 2.64
CA LEU A 37 -3.03 -21.07 2.94
C LEU A 37 -3.04 -21.46 4.43
N LYS A 38 -2.71 -22.72 4.70
CA LYS A 38 -2.50 -23.21 6.07
C LYS A 38 -1.04 -22.97 6.43
N PHE A 39 -0.80 -22.30 7.55
CA PHE A 39 0.53 -22.02 8.08
C PHE A 39 0.77 -22.89 9.31
N ASP A 40 1.93 -23.54 9.37
CA ASP A 40 2.37 -24.34 10.52
C ASP A 40 2.96 -23.40 11.58
N ASP A 41 2.33 -23.36 12.76
CA ASP A 41 2.69 -22.45 13.87
C ASP A 41 3.94 -23.00 14.63
N ASN A 42 5.13 -22.90 14.03
CA ASN A 42 6.41 -23.27 14.68
C ASN A 42 7.25 -22.01 14.95
N ASP A 43 7.12 -21.44 16.16
CA ASP A 43 7.50 -20.06 16.46
C ASP A 43 8.55 -19.98 17.59
N ASP A 44 9.81 -20.35 17.30
CA ASP A 44 10.95 -20.23 18.24
C ASP A 44 12.13 -19.43 17.67
N LEU A 45 11.88 -18.57 16.68
CA LEU A 45 12.83 -17.58 16.17
C LEU A 45 12.09 -16.26 15.96
N THR A 46 12.65 -15.14 16.40
CA THR A 46 12.12 -13.80 16.06
C THR A 46 12.29 -13.59 14.56
N VAL A 47 11.24 -13.89 13.78
CA VAL A 47 11.28 -13.80 12.32
C VAL A 47 11.18 -12.34 11.89
N HIS A 48 12.13 -11.89 11.08
CA HIS A 48 12.11 -10.53 10.56
C HIS A 48 10.85 -10.30 9.71
N PRO A 49 10.08 -9.22 9.89
CA PRO A 49 8.80 -9.04 9.19
C PRO A 49 8.92 -9.07 7.66
N ILE A 50 10.02 -8.57 7.11
CA ILE A 50 10.29 -8.65 5.66
C ILE A 50 10.50 -10.09 5.18
N ASP A 51 11.05 -10.98 6.02
CA ASP A 51 11.24 -12.38 5.64
C ASP A 51 9.89 -13.12 5.55
N VAL A 52 8.93 -12.75 6.41
CA VAL A 52 7.53 -13.23 6.37
C VAL A 52 6.85 -12.77 5.08
N VAL A 53 7.01 -11.49 4.72
CA VAL A 53 6.49 -10.94 3.46
C VAL A 53 7.12 -11.67 2.26
N GLU A 54 8.44 -11.89 2.27
CA GLU A 54 9.13 -12.62 1.20
C GLU A 54 8.64 -14.07 1.11
N HIS A 55 8.43 -14.76 2.23
CA HIS A 55 7.87 -16.10 2.27
C HIS A 55 6.47 -16.15 1.62
N LEU A 56 5.63 -15.18 1.96
CA LEU A 56 4.30 -15.04 1.36
C LEU A 56 4.39 -14.83 -0.16
N THR A 57 5.25 -13.94 -0.63
CA THR A 57 5.40 -13.66 -2.08
C THR A 57 5.82 -14.89 -2.87
N LYS A 58 6.71 -15.73 -2.31
CA LYS A 58 7.12 -17.01 -2.91
C LYS A 58 5.95 -17.97 -3.01
N SER A 59 5.08 -18.01 -1.99
CA SER A 59 3.88 -18.87 -1.97
C SER A 59 2.85 -18.49 -3.04
N PHE A 60 2.76 -17.21 -3.40
CA PHE A 60 1.89 -16.70 -4.47
C PHE A 60 2.55 -16.59 -5.84
N GLU A 61 3.83 -16.98 -5.97
CA GLU A 61 4.64 -16.82 -7.18
C GLU A 61 4.68 -15.37 -7.70
N TRP A 62 4.62 -14.39 -6.79
CA TRP A 62 4.75 -12.98 -7.15
C TRP A 62 6.21 -12.61 -7.39
N HIS A 63 6.44 -11.68 -8.32
CA HIS A 63 7.78 -11.14 -8.52
C HIS A 63 8.09 -10.15 -7.40
N ALA A 64 8.99 -10.55 -6.50
CA ALA A 64 9.48 -9.73 -5.41
C ALA A 64 10.97 -9.42 -5.58
N GLN A 65 11.35 -8.19 -5.22
CA GLN A 65 12.72 -7.71 -5.20
C GLN A 65 13.00 -7.13 -3.82
N ARG A 66 13.88 -7.79 -3.06
CA ARG A 66 14.38 -7.25 -1.79
C ARG A 66 15.34 -6.11 -2.08
N ILE A 67 15.05 -4.92 -1.53
CA ILE A 67 15.83 -3.70 -1.75
C ILE A 67 16.94 -3.60 -0.70
N ASN A 68 16.61 -3.89 0.56
CA ASN A 68 17.54 -3.97 1.67
C ASN A 68 16.97 -4.91 2.76
N THR A 69 17.60 -4.96 3.93
CA THR A 69 17.13 -5.81 5.05
C THR A 69 15.69 -5.51 5.45
N ASP A 70 15.33 -4.23 5.42
CA ASP A 70 14.10 -3.65 5.94
C ASP A 70 13.08 -3.27 4.85
N GLU A 71 13.33 -3.63 3.58
CA GLU A 71 12.48 -3.19 2.46
C GLU A 71 12.40 -4.22 1.33
N ILE A 72 11.18 -4.44 0.84
CA ILE A 72 10.88 -5.32 -0.29
C ILE A 72 9.84 -4.68 -1.22
N ASN A 73 10.06 -4.79 -2.52
CA ASN A 73 9.13 -4.38 -3.57
C ASN A 73 8.52 -5.61 -4.25
N ILE A 74 7.24 -5.56 -4.56
CA ILE A 74 6.45 -6.68 -5.07
C ILE A 74 5.54 -6.17 -6.19
N HIS A 75 5.56 -6.85 -7.33
CA HIS A 75 4.63 -6.58 -8.42
C HIS A 75 3.42 -7.51 -8.31
N ILE A 76 2.24 -6.91 -8.19
CA ILE A 76 0.97 -7.64 -8.09
C ILE A 76 0.15 -7.37 -9.34
N VAL A 77 -0.39 -8.42 -9.94
CA VAL A 77 -1.32 -8.33 -11.06
C VAL A 77 -2.73 -8.44 -10.53
N GLY A 78 -3.43 -7.31 -10.55
CA GLY A 78 -4.82 -7.18 -10.17
C GLY A 78 -5.81 -7.55 -11.26
N GLU A 79 -7.09 -7.29 -10.99
CA GLU A 79 -8.17 -7.40 -11.97
C GLU A 79 -8.17 -6.22 -12.92
N TRP A 80 -8.06 -5.00 -12.37
CA TRP A 80 -8.12 -3.78 -13.18
C TRP A 80 -6.76 -3.28 -13.67
N CYS A 81 -5.73 -3.36 -12.83
CA CYS A 81 -4.40 -2.87 -13.17
C CYS A 81 -3.28 -3.66 -12.48
N LYS A 82 -2.04 -3.28 -12.79
CA LYS A 82 -0.87 -3.73 -12.04
C LYS A 82 -0.66 -2.80 -10.85
N TYR A 83 -0.13 -3.36 -9.78
CA TYR A 83 0.18 -2.65 -8.55
C TYR A 83 1.65 -2.85 -8.21
N ASN A 84 2.28 -1.79 -7.73
CA ASN A 84 3.60 -1.86 -7.13
C ASN A 84 3.46 -1.74 -5.61
N LEU A 85 3.63 -2.86 -4.93
CA LEU A 85 3.57 -2.97 -3.48
C LEU A 85 4.98 -2.83 -2.90
N THR A 86 5.17 -1.85 -2.04
CA THR A 86 6.38 -1.67 -1.24
C THR A 86 6.07 -1.94 0.22
N VAL A 87 6.90 -2.74 0.88
CA VAL A 87 6.80 -2.98 2.33
C VAL A 87 8.11 -2.58 2.99
N HIS A 88 8.00 -1.82 4.07
CA HIS A 88 9.13 -1.30 4.85
C HIS A 88 8.96 -1.61 6.34
N TRP A 89 10.01 -2.12 6.97
CA TRP A 89 10.08 -2.37 8.40
C TRP A 89 10.86 -1.25 9.10
N ASN A 90 10.29 -0.68 10.16
CA ASN A 90 10.96 0.28 11.02
C ASN A 90 11.18 -0.33 12.41
N PRO A 91 12.40 -0.79 12.72
CA PRO A 91 12.69 -1.42 14.02
C PRO A 91 12.68 -0.44 15.19
N GLN A 92 12.71 0.88 14.94
CA GLN A 92 12.72 1.86 16.04
C GLN A 92 11.35 2.01 16.72
N ILE A 93 10.28 1.69 16.00
CA ILE A 93 8.89 1.81 16.47
C ILE A 93 8.15 0.49 16.40
N ASP A 94 8.85 -0.61 16.09
CA ASP A 94 8.25 -1.90 15.75
C ASP A 94 7.11 -1.78 14.71
N GLY A 95 7.34 -0.97 13.67
CA GLY A 95 6.31 -0.57 12.71
C GLY A 95 6.53 -1.13 11.33
N LEU A 96 5.50 -1.74 10.74
CA LEU A 96 5.48 -2.17 9.35
C LEU A 96 4.64 -1.18 8.53
N HIS A 97 5.24 -0.62 7.49
CA HIS A 97 4.57 0.25 6.52
C HIS A 97 4.45 -0.47 5.19
N LEU A 98 3.28 -0.31 4.58
CA LEU A 98 2.93 -0.84 3.28
C LEU A 98 2.44 0.31 2.40
N GLY A 99 2.93 0.37 1.18
CA GLY A 99 2.47 1.32 0.15
C GLY A 99 2.15 0.58 -1.14
N ILE A 100 1.00 0.84 -1.73
CA ILE A 100 0.61 0.32 -3.04
C ILE A 100 0.45 1.49 -4.01
N ALA A 101 1.34 1.60 -4.98
CA ALA A 101 1.23 2.57 -6.06
C ALA A 101 0.42 2.00 -7.23
N PHE A 102 -0.45 2.84 -7.80
CA PHE A 102 -1.19 2.53 -9.03
C PHE A 102 -0.28 2.72 -10.25
N ASP A 103 -0.45 1.86 -11.26
CA ASP A 103 0.29 1.93 -12.54
C ASP A 103 -0.34 2.93 -13.53
N PHE A 104 -0.76 4.10 -13.03
CA PHE A 104 -1.22 5.22 -13.85
C PHE A 104 -0.87 6.55 -13.20
N GLN A 105 -0.79 7.59 -14.04
CA GLN A 105 -0.55 8.96 -13.59
C GLN A 105 -1.83 9.79 -13.72
N PRO A 106 -2.34 10.38 -12.63
CA PRO A 106 -3.48 11.28 -12.68
C PRO A 106 -3.21 12.50 -13.58
N PRO A 107 -4.14 12.90 -14.47
CA PRO A 107 -4.00 14.14 -15.22
C PRO A 107 -3.95 15.36 -14.28
N HIS A 108 -2.95 16.23 -14.43
CA HIS A 108 -2.78 17.42 -13.57
C HIS A 108 -4.04 18.28 -13.45
N ALA A 109 -4.81 18.42 -14.54
CA ALA A 109 -6.06 19.20 -14.56
C ALA A 109 -7.16 18.62 -13.64
N ARG A 110 -7.02 17.37 -13.20
CA ARG A 110 -8.01 16.64 -12.39
C ARG A 110 -7.52 16.36 -10.97
N VAL A 111 -6.30 16.76 -10.61
CA VAL A 111 -5.72 16.55 -9.27
C VAL A 111 -6.62 17.14 -8.17
N GLY A 112 -7.17 18.34 -8.37
CA GLY A 112 -8.06 18.94 -7.37
C GLY A 112 -9.35 18.14 -7.15
N GLU A 113 -9.82 17.38 -8.14
CA GLU A 113 -10.96 16.49 -7.98
C GLU A 113 -10.57 15.14 -7.37
N LEU A 114 -9.38 14.65 -7.72
CA LEU A 114 -8.78 13.48 -7.07
C LEU A 114 -8.65 13.71 -5.57
N GLU A 115 -8.06 14.81 -5.12
CA GLU A 115 -7.85 15.10 -3.70
C GLU A 115 -9.16 15.11 -2.89
N LYS A 116 -10.25 15.66 -3.46
CA LYS A 116 -11.59 15.58 -2.85
C LYS A 116 -12.10 14.15 -2.77
N LEU A 117 -11.92 13.38 -3.84
CA LEU A 117 -12.31 11.97 -3.86
C LEU A 117 -11.54 11.17 -2.80
N LEU A 118 -10.24 11.42 -2.63
CA LEU A 118 -9.44 10.76 -1.59
C LEU A 118 -9.98 11.07 -0.19
N LEU A 119 -10.37 12.32 0.08
CA LEU A 119 -10.99 12.69 1.35
C LEU A 119 -12.27 11.88 1.60
N LEU A 120 -13.19 11.84 0.63
CA LEU A 120 -14.46 11.12 0.75
C LEU A 120 -14.29 9.60 0.90
N ILE A 121 -13.30 9.02 0.21
CA ILE A 121 -12.98 7.59 0.33
C ILE A 121 -12.38 7.32 1.71
N ASN A 122 -11.40 8.13 2.14
CA ASN A 122 -10.70 7.92 3.40
C ASN A 122 -11.62 7.99 4.62
N GLU A 123 -12.70 8.79 4.56
CA GLU A 123 -13.75 8.81 5.60
C GLU A 123 -14.48 7.46 5.75
N GLN A 124 -14.47 6.60 4.73
CA GLN A 124 -15.10 5.28 4.74
C GLN A 124 -14.12 4.15 5.11
N LEU A 125 -12.82 4.41 5.06
CA LEU A 125 -11.80 3.40 5.32
C LEU A 125 -11.59 3.19 6.82
N TRP A 126 -11.58 1.93 7.22
CA TRP A 126 -11.26 1.56 8.60
C TRP A 126 -9.74 1.48 8.81
N MET A 127 -9.03 1.10 7.76
CA MET A 127 -7.63 0.71 7.81
C MET A 127 -6.90 1.24 6.58
N GLY A 128 -5.79 1.93 6.82
CA GLY A 128 -5.04 2.61 5.77
C GLY A 128 -5.74 3.87 5.25
N HIS A 129 -5.17 4.45 4.20
CA HIS A 129 -5.70 5.62 3.51
C HIS A 129 -5.10 5.72 2.11
N PHE A 130 -5.81 6.39 1.21
CA PHE A 130 -5.25 6.83 -0.06
C PHE A 130 -4.59 8.21 0.08
N GLU A 131 -3.51 8.40 -0.66
CA GLU A 131 -2.79 9.66 -0.75
C GLU A 131 -2.30 9.89 -2.19
N TYR A 132 -2.10 11.16 -2.52
CA TYR A 132 -1.52 11.56 -3.80
C TYR A 132 -0.25 12.37 -3.56
N TRP A 133 0.84 11.95 -4.21
CA TRP A 133 2.14 12.58 -4.12
C TRP A 133 2.34 13.54 -5.28
N ALA A 134 2.01 14.82 -5.05
CA ALA A 134 2.06 15.87 -6.06
C ALA A 134 3.44 16.05 -6.75
N ASN A 135 4.54 15.71 -6.09
CA ASN A 135 5.89 15.84 -6.67
C ASN A 135 6.23 14.75 -7.68
N SER A 136 5.48 13.64 -7.72
CA SER A 136 5.77 12.49 -8.56
C SER A 136 4.56 12.00 -9.35
N ASP A 137 3.41 12.66 -9.19
CA ASP A 137 2.12 12.30 -9.79
C ASP A 137 1.72 10.84 -9.50
N ILE A 138 1.99 10.39 -8.28
CA ILE A 138 1.71 9.01 -7.84
C ILE A 138 0.48 9.02 -6.94
N LEU A 139 -0.54 8.28 -7.33
CA LEU A 139 -1.63 7.86 -6.45
C LEU A 139 -1.20 6.58 -5.73
N MET A 140 -1.38 6.52 -4.42
CA MET A 140 -1.08 5.33 -3.65
C MET A 140 -2.03 5.08 -2.49
N PHE A 141 -2.11 3.83 -2.07
CA PHE A 141 -2.71 3.41 -0.82
C PHE A 141 -1.61 3.13 0.20
N ARG A 142 -1.72 3.66 1.42
CA ARG A 142 -0.79 3.43 2.52
C ARG A 142 -1.48 2.73 3.68
N TYR A 143 -0.82 1.73 4.22
CA TYR A 143 -1.21 1.02 5.42
C TYR A 143 -0.04 0.95 6.39
N GLY A 144 -0.29 1.14 7.68
CA GLY A 144 0.72 1.01 8.72
C GLY A 144 0.20 0.18 9.89
N THR A 145 1.04 -0.70 10.43
CA THR A 145 0.73 -1.47 11.65
C THR A 145 1.93 -1.53 12.58
N LEU A 146 1.67 -1.68 13.87
CA LEU A 146 2.69 -1.97 14.87
C LEU A 146 2.70 -3.48 15.14
N ILE A 147 3.88 -4.04 15.42
CA ILE A 147 4.09 -5.41 15.87
C ILE A 147 4.58 -5.32 17.32
N ALA A 148 3.62 -5.14 18.22
CA ALA A 148 3.93 -4.78 19.60
C ALA A 148 4.46 -5.95 20.43
N GLY A 149 5.31 -5.64 21.42
CA GLY A 149 5.58 -6.52 22.56
C GLY A 149 6.46 -7.73 22.25
N GLY A 150 7.32 -7.65 21.23
CA GLY A 150 8.17 -8.76 20.82
C GLY A 150 7.39 -9.92 20.21
N GLN A 151 6.14 -9.69 19.80
CA GLN A 151 5.36 -10.67 19.05
C GLN A 151 5.92 -10.84 17.66
N ASN A 152 5.76 -12.02 17.09
CA ASN A 152 6.14 -12.28 15.71
C ASN A 152 5.06 -11.79 14.75
N PHE A 153 5.51 -11.26 13.62
CA PHE A 153 4.63 -10.96 12.49
C PHE A 153 4.25 -12.28 11.81
N THR A 154 3.01 -12.71 11.94
CA THR A 154 2.61 -14.03 11.42
C THR A 154 2.29 -13.97 9.92
N ASP A 155 2.46 -15.11 9.22
CA ASP A 155 2.07 -15.22 7.81
C ASP A 155 0.58 -14.91 7.59
N LYS A 156 -0.28 -15.35 8.53
CA LYS A 156 -1.72 -15.07 8.52
C LYS A 156 -1.98 -13.55 8.56
N GLN A 157 -1.29 -12.84 9.45
CA GLN A 157 -1.40 -11.39 9.57
C GLN A 157 -0.87 -10.69 8.30
N CYS A 158 0.28 -11.13 7.79
CA CYS A 158 0.85 -10.61 6.54
C CYS A 158 -0.12 -10.76 5.37
N HIS A 159 -0.67 -11.96 5.19
CA HIS A 159 -1.65 -12.25 4.15
C HIS A 159 -2.89 -11.37 4.28
N MET A 160 -3.46 -11.26 5.48
CA MET A 160 -4.64 -10.42 5.70
C MET A 160 -4.39 -8.95 5.35
N ILE A 161 -3.24 -8.39 5.76
CA ILE A 161 -2.90 -6.99 5.50
C ILE A 161 -2.74 -6.74 4.00
N ILE A 162 -1.97 -7.59 3.30
CA ILE A 162 -1.73 -7.42 1.86
C ILE A 162 -3.03 -7.62 1.08
N ASN A 163 -3.79 -8.68 1.38
CA ASN A 163 -5.06 -8.95 0.71
C ASN A 163 -6.03 -7.78 0.88
N HIS A 164 -6.23 -7.29 2.13
CA HIS A 164 -7.09 -6.14 2.39
C HIS A 164 -6.64 -4.88 1.64
N SER A 165 -5.33 -4.62 1.60
CA SER A 165 -4.77 -3.45 0.93
C SER A 165 -5.00 -3.49 -0.58
N VAL A 166 -4.80 -4.65 -1.21
CA VAL A 166 -5.04 -4.85 -2.64
C VAL A 166 -6.54 -4.80 -2.96
N GLU A 167 -7.38 -5.48 -2.19
CA GLU A 167 -8.85 -5.44 -2.35
C GLU A 167 -9.39 -4.02 -2.26
N THR A 168 -8.87 -3.21 -1.33
CA THR A 168 -9.24 -1.80 -1.21
C THR A 168 -8.85 -1.01 -2.46
N CYS A 169 -7.67 -1.27 -3.03
CA CYS A 169 -7.24 -0.62 -4.28
C CYS A 169 -8.11 -1.04 -5.48
N GLU A 170 -8.51 -2.31 -5.57
CA GLU A 170 -9.40 -2.82 -6.61
C GLU A 170 -10.80 -2.23 -6.48
N GLN A 171 -11.33 -2.18 -5.25
CA GLN A 171 -12.65 -1.66 -4.94
C GLN A 171 -12.80 -0.23 -5.48
N TYR A 172 -11.85 0.66 -5.18
CA TYR A 172 -11.96 2.08 -5.55
C TYR A 172 -11.35 2.42 -6.92
N TYR A 173 -10.82 1.45 -7.66
CA TYR A 173 -10.20 1.69 -8.97
C TYR A 173 -11.15 2.43 -9.92
N ALA A 174 -12.40 1.97 -10.04
CA ALA A 174 -13.40 2.57 -10.93
C ALA A 174 -13.73 4.02 -10.53
N ALA A 175 -13.76 4.35 -9.23
CA ALA A 175 -13.98 5.72 -8.77
C ALA A 175 -12.87 6.65 -9.28
N PHE A 176 -11.61 6.22 -9.20
CA PHE A 176 -10.50 7.00 -9.76
C PHE A 176 -10.65 7.16 -11.28
N GLN A 177 -11.05 6.10 -11.98
CA GLN A 177 -11.25 6.18 -13.43
C GLN A 177 -12.31 7.23 -13.81
N PHE A 178 -13.44 7.26 -13.10
CA PHE A 178 -14.50 8.22 -13.36
C PHE A 178 -14.13 9.66 -13.03
N ALA A 179 -13.44 9.88 -11.91
CA ALA A 179 -13.02 11.23 -11.51
C ALA A 179 -11.91 11.79 -12.44
N LEU A 180 -10.97 10.95 -12.87
CA LEU A 180 -9.80 11.37 -13.63
C LEU A 180 -10.05 11.47 -15.13
N TRP A 181 -10.83 10.56 -15.73
CA TRP A 181 -11.01 10.51 -17.19
C TRP A 181 -12.45 10.66 -17.68
N ALA A 182 -13.46 10.44 -16.83
CA ALA A 182 -14.86 10.63 -17.20
C ALA A 182 -15.47 11.96 -16.72
N GLU A 183 -14.62 12.88 -16.24
CA GLU A 183 -14.99 14.23 -15.80
C GLU A 183 -16.10 14.28 -14.74
N LYS A 184 -16.30 13.20 -13.98
CA LYS A 184 -17.27 13.16 -12.88
C LYS A 184 -16.77 13.94 -11.66
N SER A 185 -17.69 14.46 -10.86
CA SER A 185 -17.32 14.97 -9.54
C SER A 185 -16.90 13.81 -8.62
N ALA A 186 -16.18 14.11 -7.54
CA ALA A 186 -15.74 13.16 -6.54
C ALA A 186 -16.92 12.39 -5.94
N GLU A 187 -18.03 13.06 -5.65
CA GLU A 187 -19.25 12.45 -5.14
C GLU A 187 -19.87 11.51 -6.18
N GLN A 188 -19.95 11.95 -7.44
CA GLN A 188 -20.50 11.13 -8.53
C GLN A 188 -19.64 9.88 -8.80
N ALA A 189 -18.32 10.04 -8.78
CA ALA A 189 -17.36 8.97 -8.99
C ALA A 189 -17.43 7.92 -7.86
N LEU A 190 -17.53 8.38 -6.61
CA LEU A 190 -17.72 7.51 -5.45
C LEU A 190 -19.05 6.75 -5.52
N MET A 191 -20.15 7.42 -5.89
CA MET A 191 -21.45 6.76 -6.03
C MET A 191 -21.46 5.71 -7.15
N ALA A 192 -20.78 5.98 -8.27
CA ALA A 192 -20.69 5.03 -9.37
C ALA A 192 -19.97 3.73 -8.95
N CYS A 193 -18.96 3.84 -8.09
CA CYS A 193 -18.24 2.69 -7.53
C CYS A 193 -19.11 1.84 -6.58
N LEU A 194 -19.99 2.45 -5.79
CA LEU A 194 -20.88 1.73 -4.87
C LEU A 194 -21.96 0.91 -5.61
N LEU A 195 -22.37 1.35 -6.80
CA LEU A 195 -23.39 0.66 -7.59
C LEU A 195 -22.86 -0.66 -8.17
N ASP A 196 -21.61 -0.71 -8.64
CA ASP A 196 -20.98 -1.95 -9.13
C ASP A 196 -20.84 -3.02 -8.05
N ILE A 197 -20.61 -2.61 -6.79
CA ILE A 197 -20.52 -3.54 -5.64
C ILE A 197 -21.87 -4.21 -5.34
N THR A 198 -22.99 -3.57 -5.66
CA THR A 198 -24.33 -4.15 -5.49
C THR A 198 -24.85 -4.95 -6.70
N GLY A 199 -24.14 -4.88 -7.84
CA GLY A 199 -24.51 -5.54 -9.10
C GLY A 199 -23.85 -6.90 -9.34
N SER A 200 -22.85 -7.28 -8.54
CA SER A 200 -22.27 -8.63 -8.54
C SER A 200 -22.88 -9.48 -7.43
N ALA A 201 -24.10 -9.96 -7.65
CA ALA A 201 -24.78 -10.94 -6.81
C ALA A 201 -25.17 -12.19 -7.63
#